data_AF-A0A922SC76-F1
#
_entry.id   AF-A0A922SC76-F1
#
_cell.length_a   1.000
_cell.length_b   1.000
_cell.length_c   1.000
_cell.angle_alpha   90.00
_cell.angle_beta   90.00
_cell.angle_gamma   90.00
#
_symmetry.space_group_name_H-M   'P 1'
#
loop_
_entity.id
_entity.type
_entity.pdbx_description
1 polymer ?
#
loop_
_entity_poly.entity_id
_entity_poly.type
_entity_poly.pdbx_seq_one_letter_code
_entity_poly.pdbx_strand_id
1 'polypeptide(L)' 'MSKMKVKFATQLFSRTVATSMGYLADKQIIPIECKESADILLFFDNLFDSVNGSFNKKYRHAKPALGPVTTKFDSP' A
#
# COMPACT_ATOMS: atom_id res chain seq x y z
N MET A 1 6.87 -23.26 -9.48
CA MET A 1 6.95 -21.98 -10.20
C MET A 1 6.50 -20.85 -9.27
N SER A 2 7.43 -20.03 -8.79
CA SER A 2 7.10 -18.85 -7.96
C SER A 2 6.45 -17.80 -8.86
N LYS A 3 5.12 -17.80 -8.90
CA LYS A 3 4.33 -16.82 -9.65
C LYS A 3 4.58 -15.45 -9.01
N MET A 4 5.08 -14.48 -9.77
CA MET A 4 5.37 -13.14 -9.27
C MET A 4 4.11 -12.56 -8.63
N LYS A 5 4.15 -12.30 -7.31
CA LYS A 5 2.98 -11.88 -6.54
C LYS A 5 2.81 -10.37 -6.64
N VAL A 6 2.44 -9.90 -7.83
CA VAL A 6 2.14 -8.47 -8.12
C VAL A 6 1.13 -7.90 -7.10
N LYS A 7 0.22 -8.74 -6.59
CA LYS A 7 -0.70 -8.42 -5.49
C LYS A 7 0.00 -7.78 -4.28
N PHE A 8 1.12 -8.32 -3.84
CA PHE A 8 1.82 -7.81 -2.66
C PHE A 8 2.44 -6.44 -2.91
N ALA A 9 3.03 -6.22 -4.09
CA ALA A 9 3.52 -4.91 -4.47
C ALA A 9 2.37 -3.88 -4.51
N THR A 10 1.26 -4.21 -5.19
CA THR A 10 0.10 -3.30 -5.30
C THR A 10 -0.60 -2.99 -3.97
N GLN A 11 -0.37 -3.79 -2.92
CA GLN A 11 -0.87 -3.54 -1.57
C GLN A 11 0.07 -2.62 -0.79
N LEU A 12 1.39 -2.77 -0.97
CA LEU A 12 2.40 -1.89 -0.40
C LEU A 12 2.30 -0.48 -1.00
N PHE A 13 2.23 -0.39 -2.34
CA PHE A 13 2.05 0.84 -3.10
C PHE A 13 0.57 1.22 -3.20
N SER A 14 -0.13 1.33 -2.07
CA SER A 14 -1.54 1.70 -2.03
C SER A 14 -1.75 3.06 -1.37
N ARG A 15 -2.79 3.78 -1.80
CA ARG A 15 -3.24 5.05 -1.21
C ARG A 15 -3.40 4.99 0.32
N THR A 16 -3.87 3.87 0.86
CA THR A 16 -4.03 3.70 2.32
C THR A 16 -2.70 3.76 3.05
N VAL A 17 -1.67 3.06 2.53
CA VAL A 17 -0.34 3.05 3.12
C VAL A 17 0.28 4.44 3.05
N ALA A 18 0.19 5.09 1.89
CA ALA A 18 0.71 6.44 1.70
C ALA A 18 0.05 7.47 2.64
N THR A 19 -1.28 7.46 2.75
CA THR A 19 -2.01 8.39 3.62
C THR A 19 -1.66 8.16 5.10
N SER A 20 -1.52 6.89 5.51
CA SER A 20 -1.13 6.54 6.88
C SER A 20 0.31 6.98 7.16
N MET A 21 1.21 6.79 6.22
CA MET A 21 2.62 7.19 6.33
C MET A 21 2.74 8.73 6.42
N GLY A 22 2.04 9.47 5.57
CA GLY A 22 1.99 10.93 5.66
C GLY A 22 1.45 11.44 7.00
N TYR A 23 0.36 10.84 7.49
CA TYR A 23 -0.21 11.19 8.79
C TYR A 23 0.75 10.91 9.95
N LEU A 24 1.43 9.76 9.94
CA LEU A 24 2.42 9.41 10.98
C LEU A 24 3.64 10.33 10.94
N ALA A 25 4.06 10.76 9.74
CA ALA A 25 5.15 11.72 9.56
C ALA A 25 4.74 13.11 10.08
N ASP A 26 3.52 13.56 9.79
CA ASP A 26 2.98 14.83 10.32
C ASP A 26 2.85 14.82 11.85
N LYS A 27 2.63 13.64 12.46
CA LYS A 27 2.64 13.44 13.92
C LYS A 27 4.04 13.26 14.52
N GLN A 28 5.10 13.32 13.72
CA GLN A 28 6.50 13.08 14.12
C GLN A 28 6.71 11.71 14.79
N ILE A 29 5.84 10.73 14.50
CA ILE A 29 6.00 9.35 14.98
C ILE A 29 7.04 8.61 14.12
N ILE A 30 7.12 8.98 12.84
CA ILE A 30 8.15 8.54 11.90
C ILE A 30 8.90 9.78 11.34
N PRO A 31 10.09 9.60 10.75
CA PRO A 31 10.86 10.69 10.18
C PRO A 31 10.06 11.51 9.16
N ILE A 32 10.24 12.83 9.14
CA ILE A 32 9.46 13.73 8.26
C ILE A 32 9.73 13.46 6.77
N GLU A 33 10.91 12.93 6.46
CA GLU A 33 11.35 12.48 5.14
C GLU A 33 10.47 11.34 4.60
N CYS A 34 9.74 10.63 5.49
CA CYS A 34 8.75 9.64 5.07
C CYS A 34 7.56 10.27 4.34
N LYS A 35 7.37 11.58 4.40
CA LYS A 35 6.35 12.29 3.62
C LYS A 35 6.65 12.25 2.12
N GLU A 36 7.92 12.42 1.74
CA GLU A 36 8.35 12.29 0.34
C GLU A 36 8.14 10.85 -0.16
N SER A 37 8.39 9.86 0.71
CA SER A 37 8.11 8.46 0.41
C SER A 37 6.61 8.22 0.22
N ALA A 38 5.75 8.82 1.05
CA ALA A 38 4.30 8.73 0.91
C ALA A 38 3.80 9.30 -0.43
N ASP A 39 4.36 10.43 -0.87
CA ASP A 39 4.02 11.04 -2.16
C ASP A 39 4.40 10.14 -3.34
N ILE A 40 5.56 9.47 -3.27
CA ILE A 40 5.99 8.48 -4.27
C ILE A 40 5.03 7.27 -4.30
N LEU A 41 4.62 6.76 -3.13
CA LEU A 41 3.66 5.65 -3.06
C LEU A 41 2.31 6.03 -3.70
N LEU A 42 1.82 7.25 -3.47
CA LEU A 42 0.61 7.80 -4.09
C LEU A 42 0.76 7.93 -5.61
N PHE A 43 1.90 8.43 -6.08
CA PHE A 43 2.19 8.54 -7.50
C PHE A 43 2.10 7.18 -8.19
N PHE A 44 2.72 6.14 -7.62
CA PHE A 44 2.69 4.80 -8.20
C PHE A 44 1.31 4.14 -8.14
N ASP A 45 0.53 4.33 -7.07
CA ASP A 45 -0.86 3.82 -7.00
C ASP A 45 -1.72 4.45 -8.11
N ASN A 46 -1.62 5.78 -8.29
CA ASN A 46 -2.34 6.48 -9.35
C ASN A 46 -1.88 6.08 -10.75
N LEU A 47 -0.56 5.94 -10.96
CA LEU A 47 0.00 5.49 -12.23
C LEU A 47 -0.50 4.08 -12.56
N PHE A 48 -0.43 3.16 -11.60
CA PHE A 48 -0.89 1.78 -11.75
C PHE A 48 -2.39 1.70 -12.04
N ASP A 49 -3.22 2.50 -11.36
CA ASP A 49 -4.65 2.55 -11.61
C ASP A 49 -4.99 3.18 -12.97
N SER A 50 -4.20 4.16 -13.43
CA SER A 50 -4.37 4.80 -14.74
C SER A 50 -4.09 3.86 -15.91
N VAL A 51 -3.04 3.03 -15.82
CA VAL A 51 -2.67 2.07 -16.87
C VAL A 51 -3.54 0.81 -16.86
N ASN A 52 -4.15 0.47 -15.72
CA ASN A 52 -5.06 -0.68 -15.60
C ASN A 52 -6.51 -0.37 -16.04
N GLY A 53 -6.78 0.82 -16.56
CA GLY A 53 -8.05 1.11 -17.23
C GLY A 53 -9.27 1.07 -16.31
N SER A 54 -9.19 1.65 -15.11
CA SER A 54 -10.33 1.73 -14.18
C SER A 54 -11.50 2.63 -14.63
N PHE A 55 -11.59 3.02 -15.91
CA PHE A 55 -12.72 3.78 -16.47
C PHE A 55 -14.08 3.08 -16.32
N ASN A 56 -14.11 1.76 -16.06
CA ASN A 56 -15.35 0.97 -15.99
C ASN A 56 -15.62 0.24 -14.67
N LYS A 57 -14.84 0.45 -13.61
CA LYS A 57 -15.06 -0.26 -12.33
C LYS A 57 -15.56 0.66 -11.22
N LYS A 58 -16.89 0.73 -11.06
CA LYS A 58 -17.58 1.20 -9.83
C LYS A 58 -17.39 0.23 -8.65
N TYR A 59 -16.20 -0.33 -8.43
CA TYR A 59 -15.98 -1.26 -7.31
C TYR A 59 -15.48 -0.53 -6.08
N ARG A 60 -16.44 -0.32 -5.18
CA ARG A 60 -16.41 0.26 -3.82
C ARG A 60 -15.57 -0.53 -2.80
N HIS A 61 -14.77 -1.50 -3.24
CA HIS A 61 -13.98 -2.37 -2.37
C HIS A 61 -12.52 -1.95 -2.42
N ALA A 62 -12.13 -1.13 -1.45
CA ALA A 62 -10.72 -0.87 -1.16
C ALA A 62 -9.96 -2.20 -1.08
N LYS A 63 -8.73 -2.24 -1.61
CA LYS A 63 -7.82 -3.38 -1.49
C LYS A 63 -7.75 -3.76 0.00
N PRO A 64 -8.22 -4.94 0.42
CA PRO A 64 -8.21 -5.29 1.83
C PRO A 64 -6.77 -5.30 2.32
N ALA A 65 -6.52 -4.61 3.43
CA ALA A 65 -5.23 -4.62 4.10
C ALA A 65 -4.90 -6.08 4.46
N LEU A 66 -3.68 -6.52 4.11
CA LEU A 66 -3.19 -7.79 4.64
C LEU A 66 -2.98 -7.62 6.14
N GLY A 67 -3.40 -8.62 6.91
CA GLY A 67 -3.07 -8.68 8.32
C GLY A 67 -1.55 -8.71 8.53
N PRO A 68 -1.09 -8.44 9.77
CA PRO A 68 0.32 -8.48 10.12
C PRO A 68 0.95 -9.82 9.69
N VAL A 69 2.13 -9.76 9.06
CA VAL A 69 2.94 -10.96 8.79
C VAL A 69 3.68 -11.31 10.09
N THR A 70 2.94 -11.82 11.07
CA THR A 70 3.55 -12.47 12.24
C THR A 70 3.74 -13.94 11.92
N THR A 71 4.97 -14.45 12.09
CA THR A 71 5.20 -15.89 12.14
C THR A 71 4.40 -16.41 13.32
N LYS A 72 3.39 -17.25 13.06
CA LYS A 72 2.76 -18.03 14.13
C LYS A 72 3.88 -18.90 14.70
N PHE A 73 4.32 -18.59 15.92
CA PHE A 73 5.14 -19.50 16.69
C PHE A 73 4.24 -20.68 17.04
N ASP A 74 4.28 -21.73 16.23
CA ASP A 74 3.79 -23.04 16.64
C ASP A 74 4.73 -23.49 17.77
N SER A 75 4.28 -23.29 19.01
CA SER A 75 4.93 -23.85 20.19
C SER A 75 4.62 -25.35 20.22
N PRO A 76 5.58 -26.19 20.65
CA PRO A 76 5.41 -27.65 20.67
C PRO A 76 4.31 -28.14 21.61
#